data_AF-A0A836MBH5-F1
#
_entry.id   AF-A0A836MBH5-F1
#
_cell.length_a   1.000
_cell.length_b   1.000
_cell.length_c   1.000
_cell.angle_alpha   90.00
_cell.angle_beta   90.00
_cell.angle_gamma   90.00
#
_symmetry.space_group_name_H-M   'P 1'
#
loop_
_entity.id
_entity.type
_entity.pdbx_description
1 polymer ?
#
loop_
_entity_poly.entity_id
_entity_poly.type
_entity_poly.pdbx_seq_one_letter_code
_entity_poly.pdbx_strand_id
1 'polypeptide(L)'
;MLYGLMIAFVPLFLGYLFQTTNQQILNWVNRITLYCLYLILLIMGISLGQLDELTTKLPQIGATAFGLSAILHLCNIVCLLIFDKCYPIKREAHSLEELPSRWKVLLESAQLCATVFVGVILGFTTKNVVDFPLHSSTYVLVVMIFCIGVQLRNSGIPLRDVFLNTRGILTSIVFIASGLIGGILCAYLLDLPIIKALAFASGFGWYSLSSVLVNDAWGAMDGSIAFFNDLSREIFCLFAIPFFMRHFPSTAVGLGGATALDATLPIIQKSGGIQIVPLAISFGFIINLVVPILLAFFIGFT
;
A
#
# COMPACT_ATOMS: atom_id res chain seq x y z
N MET A 1 9.69 -11.70 -14.60
CA MET A 1 9.45 -12.19 -13.21
C MET A 1 10.66 -12.01 -12.27
N LEU A 2 11.84 -12.59 -12.55
CA LEU A 2 12.99 -12.57 -11.62
C LEU A 2 13.55 -11.17 -11.32
N TYR A 3 13.57 -10.29 -12.33
CA TYR A 3 14.11 -8.93 -12.21
C TYR A 3 13.34 -8.06 -11.21
N GLY A 4 12.01 -7.99 -11.33
CA GLY A 4 11.17 -7.23 -10.38
C GLY A 4 11.21 -7.79 -8.95
N LEU A 5 11.33 -9.12 -8.83
CA LEU A 5 11.48 -9.78 -7.53
C LEU A 5 12.84 -9.45 -6.89
N MET A 6 13.92 -9.37 -7.68
CA MET A 6 15.23 -8.93 -7.19
C MET A 6 15.23 -7.44 -6.79
N ILE A 7 14.54 -6.57 -7.54
CA ILE A 7 14.41 -5.14 -7.20
C ILE A 7 13.76 -4.94 -5.84
N ALA A 8 12.81 -5.79 -5.44
CA ALA A 8 12.20 -5.68 -4.12
C ALA A 8 13.00 -6.41 -3.03
N PHE A 9 13.34 -7.68 -3.23
CA PHE A 9 13.87 -8.52 -2.14
C PHE A 9 15.34 -8.28 -1.82
N VAL A 10 16.18 -7.98 -2.82
CA VAL A 10 17.62 -7.75 -2.59
C VAL A 10 17.85 -6.53 -1.70
N PRO A 11 17.36 -5.32 -2.03
CA PRO A 11 17.55 -4.17 -1.15
C PRO A 11 16.87 -4.34 0.19
N LEU A 12 15.68 -4.96 0.24
CA LEU A 12 14.99 -5.24 1.50
C LEU A 12 15.84 -6.11 2.43
N PHE A 13 16.39 -7.20 1.90
CA PHE A 13 17.23 -8.12 2.66
C PHE A 13 18.54 -7.44 3.10
N LEU A 14 19.22 -6.73 2.19
CA LEU A 14 20.43 -5.98 2.54
C LEU A 14 20.18 -4.92 3.62
N GLY A 15 19.06 -4.21 3.53
CA GLY A 15 18.64 -3.28 4.58
C GLY A 15 18.35 -3.99 5.90
N TYR A 16 17.68 -5.14 5.85
CA TYR A 16 17.34 -5.93 7.04
C TYR A 16 18.58 -6.48 7.77
N LEU A 17 19.69 -6.72 7.07
CA LEU A 17 20.96 -7.12 7.70
C LEU A 17 21.58 -5.97 8.51
N PHE A 18 21.18 -4.73 8.27
CA PHE A 18 21.72 -3.56 8.96
C PHE A 18 21.04 -3.35 10.32
N GLN A 19 21.67 -3.85 11.38
CA GLN A 19 21.23 -3.63 12.75
C GLN A 19 21.99 -2.45 13.37
N THR A 20 21.26 -1.47 13.90
CA THR A 20 21.86 -0.32 14.58
C THR A 20 21.00 0.12 15.77
N THR A 21 21.66 0.48 16.87
CA THR A 21 21.02 1.08 18.04
C THR A 21 21.11 2.62 18.02
N ASN A 22 21.79 3.20 17.02
CA ASN A 22 21.97 4.63 16.92
C ASN A 22 20.70 5.31 16.38
N GLN A 23 20.00 6.02 17.26
CA GLN A 23 18.76 6.72 16.95
C GLN A 23 18.92 7.81 15.87
N GLN A 24 20.11 8.42 15.73
CA GLN A 24 20.34 9.40 14.66
C GLN A 24 20.33 8.75 13.28
N ILE A 25 20.93 7.56 13.15
CA ILE A 25 20.92 6.81 11.89
C ILE A 25 19.49 6.42 11.52
N LEU A 26 18.72 5.92 12.49
CA LEU A 26 17.30 5.56 12.27
C LEU A 26 16.46 6.77 11.84
N ASN A 27 16.68 7.94 12.47
CA ASN A 27 16.00 9.17 12.08
C ASN A 27 16.35 9.61 10.64
N TRP A 28 17.61 9.45 10.22
CA TRP A 28 18.01 9.70 8.85
C TRP A 28 17.38 8.71 7.86
N VAL A 29 17.34 7.42 8.19
CA VAL A 29 16.69 6.39 7.38
C VAL A 29 15.20 6.72 7.17
N ASN A 30 14.50 7.15 8.22
CA ASN A 30 13.10 7.56 8.13
C ASN A 30 12.92 8.78 7.23
N ARG A 31 13.80 9.79 7.35
CA ARG A 31 13.78 10.99 6.48
C ARG A 31 14.07 10.65 5.02
N ILE A 32 15.06 9.80 4.76
CA ILE A 32 15.40 9.35 3.41
C ILE A 32 14.21 8.61 2.80
N THR A 33 13.56 7.72 3.56
CA THR A 33 12.36 7.00 3.10
C THR A 33 11.26 7.98 2.69
N LEU A 34 11.00 9.00 3.51
CA LEU A 34 10.02 10.03 3.21
C LEU A 34 10.39 10.87 1.98
N TYR A 35 11.66 11.23 1.81
CA TYR A 35 12.13 11.96 0.63
C TYR A 35 12.03 11.11 -0.64
N CYS A 36 12.38 9.82 -0.56
CA CYS A 36 12.20 8.88 -1.67
C CYS A 36 10.73 8.77 -2.06
N LEU A 37 9.82 8.69 -1.08
CA LEU A 37 8.37 8.69 -1.32
C LEU A 37 7.93 9.91 -2.13
N TYR A 38 8.24 11.13 -1.63
CA TYR A 38 7.87 12.35 -2.33
C TYR A 38 8.50 12.46 -3.72
N LEU A 39 9.75 12.01 -3.88
CA LEU A 39 10.44 12.01 -5.16
C LEU A 39 9.80 11.03 -6.16
N ILE A 40 9.41 9.83 -5.72
CA ILE A 40 8.67 8.86 -6.54
C ILE A 40 7.35 9.46 -7.01
N LEU A 41 6.59 10.07 -6.10
CA LEU A 41 5.31 10.70 -6.43
C LEU A 41 5.46 11.86 -7.41
N LEU A 42 6.52 12.65 -7.25
CA LEU A 42 6.84 13.74 -8.17
C LEU A 42 7.17 13.20 -9.57
N ILE A 43 8.06 12.19 -9.66
CA ILE A 43 8.45 11.56 -10.93
C ILE A 43 7.21 10.95 -11.61
N MET A 44 6.37 10.24 -10.87
CA MET A 44 5.13 9.67 -11.40
C MET A 44 4.17 10.76 -11.89
N GLY A 45 4.04 11.86 -11.15
CA GLY A 45 3.26 13.02 -11.59
C GLY A 45 3.79 13.63 -12.89
N ILE A 46 5.12 13.78 -13.02
CA ILE A 46 5.76 14.26 -14.25
C ILE A 46 5.45 13.31 -15.42
N SER A 47 5.63 12.01 -15.23
CA SER A 47 5.32 10.99 -16.24
C SER A 47 3.86 11.02 -16.66
N LEU A 48 2.94 11.22 -15.72
CA LEU A 48 1.51 11.38 -15.99
C LEU A 48 1.23 12.67 -16.78
N GLY A 49 1.86 13.79 -16.42
CA GLY A 49 1.68 15.08 -17.10
C GLY A 49 2.23 15.12 -18.53
N GLN A 50 3.17 14.24 -18.85
CA GLN A 50 3.74 14.10 -20.19
C GLN A 50 2.89 13.23 -21.13
N LEU A 51 1.87 12.51 -20.63
CA LEU A 51 0.99 11.71 -21.46
C LEU A 51 0.33 12.53 -22.58
N ASP A 52 0.14 11.89 -23.73
CA ASP A 52 -0.71 12.41 -24.78
C ASP A 52 -2.18 12.32 -24.37
N GLU A 53 -2.96 13.32 -24.78
CA GLU A 53 -4.40 13.41 -24.47
C GLU A 53 -4.73 13.34 -22.97
N LEU A 54 -3.96 14.02 -22.13
CA LEU A 54 -4.14 14.02 -20.67
C LEU A 54 -5.60 14.26 -20.23
N THR A 55 -6.33 15.13 -20.93
CA THR A 55 -7.74 15.45 -20.63
C THR A 55 -8.69 14.27 -20.82
N THR A 56 -8.39 13.33 -21.72
CA THR A 56 -9.20 12.12 -21.94
C THR A 56 -8.73 10.97 -21.05
N LYS A 57 -7.42 10.86 -20.82
CA LYS A 57 -6.79 9.80 -20.01
C LYS A 57 -7.02 9.97 -18.52
N LEU A 58 -7.00 11.20 -17.99
CA LEU A 58 -7.12 11.43 -16.55
C LEU A 58 -8.48 10.97 -15.97
N PRO A 59 -9.64 11.26 -16.60
CA PRO A 59 -10.92 10.70 -16.17
C PRO A 59 -10.96 9.17 -16.23
N GLN A 60 -10.34 8.55 -17.25
CA GLN A 60 -10.26 7.10 -17.37
C GLN A 60 -9.46 6.49 -16.22
N ILE A 61 -8.29 7.07 -15.89
CA ILE A 61 -7.47 6.65 -14.75
C ILE A 61 -8.28 6.72 -13.45
N GLY A 62 -8.96 7.85 -13.22
CA GLY A 62 -9.77 8.05 -12.02
C GLY A 62 -10.93 7.06 -11.91
N ALA A 63 -11.68 6.84 -13.00
CA ALA A 63 -12.80 5.91 -13.03
C ALA A 63 -12.35 4.47 -12.78
N THR A 64 -11.29 4.03 -13.45
CA THR A 64 -10.74 2.67 -13.28
C THR A 64 -10.19 2.46 -11.88
N ALA A 65 -9.42 3.41 -11.35
CA ALA A 65 -8.87 3.33 -9.99
C ALA A 65 -9.96 3.30 -8.92
N PHE A 66 -11.01 4.12 -9.07
CA PHE A 66 -12.14 4.12 -8.16
C PHE A 66 -12.94 2.81 -8.24
N GLY A 67 -13.19 2.30 -9.45
CA GLY A 67 -13.85 1.01 -9.67
C GLY A 67 -13.09 -0.15 -9.03
N LEU A 68 -11.77 -0.21 -9.27
CA LEU A 68 -10.86 -1.18 -8.63
C LEU A 68 -10.98 -1.08 -7.12
N SER A 69 -10.82 0.11 -6.57
CA SER A 69 -10.87 0.33 -5.12
C SER A 69 -12.21 -0.11 -4.54
N ALA A 70 -13.34 0.30 -5.12
CA ALA A 70 -14.67 -0.05 -4.61
C ALA A 70 -14.90 -1.57 -4.60
N ILE A 71 -14.58 -2.26 -5.69
CA ILE A 71 -14.76 -3.72 -5.80
C ILE A 71 -13.84 -4.45 -4.82
N LEU A 72 -12.55 -4.09 -4.78
CA LEU A 72 -11.57 -4.73 -3.90
C LEU A 72 -11.92 -4.53 -2.41
N HIS A 73 -12.40 -3.35 -2.01
CA HIS A 73 -12.87 -3.12 -0.64
C HIS A 73 -14.10 -3.94 -0.32
N LEU A 74 -15.09 -3.96 -1.21
CA LEU A 74 -16.30 -4.71 -0.98
C LEU A 74 -16.00 -6.19 -0.79
N CYS A 75 -15.16 -6.78 -1.65
CA CYS A 75 -14.72 -8.17 -1.53
C CYS A 75 -14.00 -8.43 -0.19
N ASN A 76 -13.02 -7.59 0.15
CA ASN A 76 -12.27 -7.77 1.40
C ASN A 76 -13.15 -7.60 2.64
N ILE A 77 -14.04 -6.60 2.66
CA ILE A 77 -14.98 -6.37 3.75
C ILE A 77 -15.92 -7.58 3.89
N VAL A 78 -16.55 -8.03 2.82
CA VAL A 78 -17.51 -9.15 2.87
C VAL A 78 -16.84 -10.42 3.39
N CYS A 79 -15.68 -10.80 2.82
CA CYS A 79 -14.99 -12.01 3.24
C CYS A 79 -14.48 -11.93 4.69
N LEU A 80 -13.91 -10.79 5.11
CA LEU A 80 -13.43 -10.61 6.47
C LEU A 80 -14.57 -10.50 7.50
N LEU A 81 -15.71 -9.92 7.13
CA LEU A 81 -16.91 -9.90 7.97
C LEU A 81 -17.44 -11.32 8.21
N ILE A 82 -17.48 -12.15 7.16
CA ILE A 82 -17.84 -13.56 7.29
C ILE A 82 -16.85 -14.26 8.22
N PHE A 83 -15.54 -14.03 8.02
CA PHE A 83 -14.51 -14.61 8.88
C PHE A 83 -14.63 -14.19 10.35
N ASP A 84 -14.84 -12.90 10.63
CA ASP A 84 -15.04 -12.42 12.01
C ASP A 84 -16.31 -12.99 12.64
N LYS A 85 -17.39 -13.18 11.88
CA LYS A 85 -18.62 -13.82 12.36
C LYS A 85 -18.42 -15.30 12.67
N CYS A 86 -17.69 -16.02 11.83
CA CYS A 86 -17.39 -17.44 12.02
C CYS A 86 -16.43 -17.67 13.20
N TYR A 87 -15.50 -16.75 13.43
CA TYR A 87 -14.50 -16.85 14.49
C TYR A 87 -14.45 -15.55 15.30
N PRO A 88 -15.38 -15.29 16.22
CA PRO A 88 -15.43 -14.02 16.94
C PRO A 88 -14.25 -13.85 17.91
N ILE A 89 -13.67 -12.65 17.95
CA ILE A 89 -12.66 -12.27 18.95
C ILE A 89 -13.39 -11.76 20.20
N LYS A 90 -13.26 -12.47 21.33
CA LYS A 90 -13.73 -11.96 22.62
C LYS A 90 -12.82 -10.83 23.07
N ARG A 91 -13.41 -9.67 23.40
CA ARG A 91 -12.68 -8.48 23.84
C ARG A 91 -13.27 -7.95 25.13
N GLU A 92 -12.40 -7.42 25.96
CA GLU A 92 -12.82 -6.56 27.05
C GLU A 92 -13.21 -5.18 26.48
N ALA A 93 -14.22 -4.55 27.06
CA ALA A 93 -14.66 -3.25 26.62
C ALA A 93 -13.56 -2.20 26.88
N HIS A 94 -12.87 -1.78 25.83
CA HIS A 94 -11.91 -0.68 25.91
C HIS A 94 -12.67 0.66 25.86
N SER A 95 -12.38 1.56 26.79
CA SER A 95 -12.86 2.94 26.73
C SER A 95 -12.33 3.62 25.47
N LEU A 96 -13.20 4.25 24.68
CA LEU A 96 -12.79 4.98 23.48
C LEU A 96 -11.87 6.13 23.89
N GLU A 97 -10.56 5.96 23.72
CA GLU A 97 -9.64 7.09 23.76
C GLU A 97 -9.94 8.01 22.57
N GLU A 98 -9.66 9.31 22.71
CA GLU A 98 -9.82 10.24 21.59
C GLU A 98 -9.02 9.75 20.38
N LEU A 99 -9.74 9.49 19.29
CA LEU A 99 -9.18 9.07 18.02
C LEU A 99 -8.12 10.09 17.58
N PRO A 100 -7.03 9.65 16.91
CA PRO A 100 -6.05 10.59 16.39
C PRO A 100 -6.75 11.52 15.39
N SER A 101 -6.25 12.76 15.27
CA SER A 101 -6.87 13.77 14.41
C SER A 101 -6.93 13.27 12.96
N ARG A 102 -8.12 12.88 12.51
CA ARG A 102 -8.37 12.43 11.13
C ARG A 102 -7.98 13.49 10.12
N TRP A 103 -8.15 14.76 10.50
CA TRP A 103 -7.72 15.90 9.70
C TRP A 103 -6.24 15.86 9.39
N LYS A 104 -5.39 15.50 10.36
CA LYS A 104 -3.94 15.43 10.13
C LYS A 104 -3.61 14.37 9.07
N VAL A 105 -4.17 13.17 9.20
CA VAL A 105 -3.90 12.07 8.26
C VAL A 105 -4.48 12.36 6.87
N LEU A 106 -5.67 12.97 6.79
CA LEU A 106 -6.22 13.47 5.52
C LEU A 106 -5.32 14.53 4.88
N LEU A 107 -4.72 15.40 5.68
CA LEU A 107 -3.80 16.42 5.20
C LEU A 107 -2.50 15.79 4.67
N GLU A 108 -2.02 14.73 5.31
CA GLU A 108 -0.89 13.91 4.82
C GLU A 108 -1.24 13.24 3.48
N SER A 109 -2.38 12.54 3.35
CA SER A 109 -2.79 11.98 2.06
C SER A 109 -3.04 13.05 0.99
N ALA A 110 -3.55 14.23 1.38
CA ALA A 110 -3.72 15.37 0.47
C ALA A 110 -2.37 15.95 0.02
N GLN A 111 -1.34 15.95 0.87
CA GLN A 111 0.02 16.34 0.48
C GLN A 111 0.61 15.38 -0.56
N LEU A 112 0.33 14.08 -0.47
CA LEU A 112 0.74 13.10 -1.49
C LEU A 112 0.07 13.42 -2.83
N CYS A 113 -1.25 13.64 -2.83
CA CYS A 113 -1.98 14.10 -4.03
C CYS A 113 -1.41 15.41 -4.59
N ALA A 114 -1.13 16.39 -3.72
CA ALA A 114 -0.57 17.67 -4.13
C ALA A 114 0.81 17.51 -4.78
N THR A 115 1.64 16.59 -4.28
CA THR A 115 2.96 16.29 -4.87
C THR A 115 2.82 15.74 -6.28
N VAL A 116 1.89 14.79 -6.49
CA VAL A 116 1.59 14.26 -7.83
C VAL A 116 1.07 15.37 -8.75
N PHE A 117 0.18 16.23 -8.24
CA PHE A 117 -0.37 17.34 -9.02
C PHE A 117 0.70 18.36 -9.44
N VAL A 118 1.62 18.72 -8.54
CA VAL A 118 2.79 19.53 -8.87
C VAL A 118 3.63 18.84 -9.94
N GLY A 119 3.86 17.53 -9.80
CA GLY A 119 4.53 16.73 -10.83
C GLY A 119 3.82 16.81 -12.19
N VAL A 120 2.50 16.68 -12.23
CA VAL A 120 1.70 16.78 -13.47
C VAL A 120 1.86 18.13 -14.14
N ILE A 121 1.81 19.23 -13.37
CA ILE A 121 2.04 20.58 -13.91
C ILE A 121 3.44 20.67 -14.50
N LEU A 122 4.47 20.24 -13.76
CA LEU A 122 5.85 20.27 -14.25
C LEU A 122 6.03 19.42 -15.50
N GLY A 123 5.47 18.21 -15.53
CA GLY A 123 5.51 17.30 -16.68
C GLY A 123 4.84 17.89 -17.90
N PHE A 124 3.68 18.51 -17.73
CA PHE A 124 2.97 19.19 -18.81
C PHE A 124 3.78 20.37 -19.37
N THR A 125 4.40 21.19 -18.51
CA THR A 125 5.19 22.35 -18.95
C THR A 125 6.54 21.98 -19.57
N THR A 126 7.10 20.83 -19.18
CA THR A 126 8.42 20.36 -19.66
C THR A 126 8.31 19.34 -20.79
N LYS A 127 7.09 19.09 -21.28
CA LYS A 127 6.83 18.16 -22.38
C LYS A 127 7.68 18.54 -23.60
N ASN A 128 8.43 17.58 -24.14
CA ASN A 128 9.40 17.74 -25.25
C ASN A 128 10.66 18.55 -24.95
N VAL A 129 10.90 18.96 -23.69
CA VAL A 129 12.10 19.71 -23.27
C VAL A 129 12.99 18.86 -22.38
N VAL A 130 12.39 18.06 -21.48
CA VAL A 130 13.10 17.20 -20.54
C VAL A 130 12.60 15.77 -20.70
N ASP A 131 13.43 14.93 -21.30
CA ASP A 131 13.23 13.48 -21.26
C ASP A 131 13.82 12.94 -19.96
N PHE A 132 12.97 12.46 -19.06
CA PHE A 132 13.45 11.77 -17.88
C PHE A 132 14.01 10.40 -18.27
N PRO A 133 15.18 9.99 -17.73
CA PRO A 133 15.73 8.68 -18.01
C PRO A 133 14.74 7.57 -17.66
N LEU A 134 14.59 6.60 -18.58
CA LEU A 134 13.86 5.36 -18.34
C LEU A 134 14.32 4.74 -17.00
N HIS A 135 13.40 4.29 -16.16
CA HIS A 135 13.65 3.67 -14.84
C HIS A 135 14.12 4.59 -13.70
N SER A 136 14.06 5.92 -13.83
CA SER A 136 14.45 6.85 -12.76
C SER A 136 13.75 6.58 -11.42
N SER A 137 12.44 6.28 -11.44
CA SER A 137 11.65 5.93 -10.26
C SER A 137 12.10 4.61 -9.61
N THR A 138 12.62 3.67 -10.38
CA THR A 138 13.06 2.35 -9.91
C THR A 138 14.29 2.46 -9.02
N TYR A 139 15.25 3.33 -9.36
CA TYR A 139 16.42 3.58 -8.50
C TYR A 139 16.03 4.20 -7.16
N VAL A 140 15.11 5.16 -7.18
CA VAL A 140 14.59 5.79 -5.95
C VAL A 140 13.84 4.77 -5.10
N LEU A 141 13.06 3.90 -5.74
CA LEU A 141 12.36 2.80 -5.07
C LEU A 141 13.34 1.82 -4.40
N VAL A 142 14.43 1.43 -5.06
CA VAL A 142 15.45 0.54 -4.48
C VAL A 142 16.04 1.12 -3.21
N VAL A 143 16.36 2.42 -3.21
CA VAL A 143 16.84 3.13 -2.00
C VAL A 143 15.76 3.14 -0.91
N MET A 144 14.50 3.42 -1.26
CA MET A 144 13.38 3.41 -0.33
C MET A 144 13.19 2.03 0.32
N ILE A 145 13.20 0.96 -0.48
CA ILE A 145 13.04 -0.42 0.01
C ILE A 145 14.21 -0.84 0.90
N PHE A 146 15.43 -0.42 0.56
CA PHE A 146 16.58 -0.63 1.44
C PHE A 146 16.35 0.03 2.81
N CYS A 147 15.94 1.30 2.84
CA CYS A 147 15.62 2.01 4.08
C CYS A 147 14.47 1.36 4.85
N ILE A 148 13.46 0.81 4.17
CA ILE A 148 12.39 0.03 4.80
C ILE A 148 12.93 -1.25 5.43
N GLY A 149 13.85 -1.96 4.76
CA GLY A 149 14.53 -3.12 5.32
C GLY A 149 15.23 -2.80 6.65
N VAL A 150 15.96 -1.67 6.70
CA VAL A 150 16.60 -1.18 7.92
C VAL A 150 15.55 -0.88 9.00
N GLN A 151 14.45 -0.21 8.67
CA GLN A 151 13.37 0.08 9.61
C GLN A 151 12.74 -1.19 10.18
N LEU A 152 12.46 -2.19 9.34
CA LEU A 152 11.89 -3.47 9.75
C LEU A 152 12.80 -4.20 10.74
N ARG A 153 14.11 -4.25 10.49
CA ARG A 153 15.08 -4.87 11.41
C ARG A 153 15.12 -4.19 12.77
N ASN A 154 15.04 -2.87 12.79
CA ASN A 154 15.21 -2.05 13.98
C ASN A 154 13.86 -1.63 14.62
N SER A 155 12.74 -2.20 14.15
CA SER A 155 11.39 -1.96 14.68
C SER A 155 11.17 -2.50 16.11
N GLY A 156 12.07 -3.38 16.58
CA GLY A 156 11.95 -4.03 17.89
C GLY A 156 10.89 -5.13 17.95
N ILE A 157 10.22 -5.45 16.83
CA ILE A 157 9.24 -6.52 16.71
C ILE A 157 9.98 -7.82 16.36
N PRO A 158 10.05 -8.81 17.26
CA PRO A 158 10.69 -10.07 16.93
C PRO A 158 9.83 -10.84 15.92
N LEU A 159 10.42 -11.23 14.79
CA LEU A 159 9.72 -11.94 13.70
C LEU A 159 8.95 -13.18 14.19
N ARG A 160 9.46 -13.87 15.21
CA ARG A 160 8.78 -15.03 15.79
C ARG A 160 7.38 -14.65 16.30
N ASP A 161 7.20 -13.51 16.94
CA ASP A 161 5.93 -13.10 17.55
C ASP A 161 4.90 -12.74 16.46
N VAL A 162 5.38 -12.28 15.29
CA VAL A 162 4.57 -12.04 14.09
C VAL A 162 3.96 -13.35 13.57
N PHE A 163 4.77 -14.41 13.45
CA PHE A 163 4.34 -15.72 12.94
C PHE A 163 3.64 -16.59 13.99
N LEU A 164 3.65 -16.21 15.26
CA LEU A 164 2.91 -16.91 16.32
C LEU A 164 1.45 -16.45 16.43
N ASN A 165 1.10 -15.29 15.88
CA ASN A 165 -0.27 -14.81 15.90
C ASN A 165 -1.12 -15.50 14.80
N THR A 166 -1.74 -16.63 15.15
CA THR A 166 -2.60 -17.41 14.24
C THR A 166 -3.72 -16.55 13.65
N ARG A 167 -4.28 -15.61 14.43
CA ARG A 167 -5.36 -14.73 13.95
C ARG A 167 -4.86 -13.79 12.85
N GLY A 168 -3.67 -13.24 12.99
CA GLY A 168 -3.01 -12.41 11.96
C GLY A 168 -2.78 -13.18 10.69
N ILE A 169 -2.21 -14.39 10.78
CA ILE A 169 -1.99 -15.26 9.63
C ILE A 169 -3.30 -15.56 8.89
N LEU A 170 -4.34 -15.98 9.60
CA LEU A 170 -5.64 -16.28 8.99
C LEU A 170 -6.27 -15.04 8.35
N THR A 171 -6.18 -13.89 9.02
CA THR A 171 -6.68 -12.61 8.48
C THR A 171 -5.94 -12.27 7.18
N SER A 172 -4.62 -12.46 7.12
CA SER A 172 -3.82 -12.23 5.90
C SER A 172 -4.23 -13.16 4.78
N ILE A 173 -4.41 -14.46 5.04
CA ILE A 173 -4.81 -15.44 4.03
C ILE A 173 -6.18 -15.07 3.45
N VAL A 174 -7.16 -14.78 4.31
CA VAL A 174 -8.51 -14.38 3.87
C VAL A 174 -8.45 -13.10 3.05
N PHE A 175 -7.72 -12.07 3.51
CA PHE A 175 -7.59 -10.79 2.83
C PHE A 175 -6.90 -10.92 1.45
N ILE A 176 -5.83 -11.72 1.35
CA ILE A 176 -5.13 -11.96 0.09
C ILE A 176 -6.07 -12.69 -0.88
N ALA A 177 -6.71 -13.77 -0.43
CA ALA A 177 -7.63 -14.54 -1.27
C ALA A 177 -8.82 -13.68 -1.75
N SER A 178 -9.45 -12.92 -0.86
CA SER A 178 -10.55 -12.03 -1.21
C SER A 178 -10.11 -10.90 -2.15
N GLY A 179 -8.90 -10.39 -1.97
CA GLY A 179 -8.32 -9.37 -2.84
C GLY A 179 -8.08 -9.88 -4.26
N LEU A 180 -7.54 -11.10 -4.40
CA LEU A 180 -7.34 -11.73 -5.70
C LEU A 180 -8.67 -12.06 -6.39
N ILE A 181 -9.67 -12.56 -5.64
CA ILE A 181 -11.03 -12.75 -6.16
C ILE A 181 -11.61 -11.40 -6.63
N GLY A 182 -11.44 -10.34 -5.84
CA GLY A 182 -11.83 -8.99 -6.22
C GLY A 182 -11.11 -8.52 -7.49
N GLY A 183 -9.82 -8.84 -7.66
CA GLY A 183 -9.07 -8.57 -8.89
C GLY A 183 -9.64 -9.28 -10.11
N ILE A 184 -10.04 -10.56 -9.97
CA ILE A 184 -10.73 -11.30 -11.04
C ILE A 184 -12.07 -10.62 -11.37
N LEU A 185 -12.84 -10.22 -10.36
CA LEU A 185 -14.10 -9.49 -10.58
C LEU A 185 -13.87 -8.15 -11.28
N CYS A 186 -12.81 -7.41 -10.92
CA CYS A 186 -12.43 -6.18 -11.59
C CYS A 186 -12.09 -6.42 -13.07
N ALA A 187 -11.43 -7.54 -13.40
CA ALA A 187 -11.14 -7.89 -14.78
C ALA A 187 -12.43 -7.96 -15.63
N TYR A 188 -13.48 -8.61 -15.11
CA TYR A 188 -14.76 -8.73 -15.80
C TYR A 188 -15.60 -7.44 -15.78
N LEU A 189 -15.65 -6.75 -14.64
CA LEU A 189 -16.54 -5.60 -14.46
C LEU A 189 -15.99 -4.29 -15.06
N LEU A 190 -14.66 -4.16 -15.13
CA LEU A 190 -13.98 -2.97 -15.65
C LEU A 190 -13.33 -3.23 -17.02
N ASP A 191 -13.58 -4.39 -17.63
CA ASP A 191 -13.03 -4.82 -18.91
C ASP A 191 -11.50 -4.71 -18.98
N LEU A 192 -10.84 -5.22 -17.92
CA LEU A 192 -9.38 -5.22 -17.81
C LEU A 192 -8.81 -6.60 -18.11
N PRO A 193 -7.61 -6.69 -18.72
CA PRO A 193 -6.88 -7.95 -18.77
C PRO A 193 -6.70 -8.53 -17.37
N ILE A 194 -7.01 -9.81 -17.19
CA ILE A 194 -7.03 -10.46 -15.87
C ILE A 194 -5.70 -10.30 -15.11
N ILE A 195 -4.57 -10.36 -15.83
CA ILE A 195 -3.23 -10.20 -15.26
C ILE A 195 -3.03 -8.76 -14.73
N LYS A 196 -3.50 -7.74 -15.44
CA LYS A 196 -3.43 -6.35 -14.98
C LYS A 196 -4.30 -6.14 -13.75
N ALA A 197 -5.54 -6.64 -13.77
CA ALA A 197 -6.46 -6.51 -12.65
C ALA A 197 -5.93 -7.21 -11.37
N LEU A 198 -5.32 -8.39 -11.51
CA LEU A 198 -4.67 -9.10 -10.41
C LEU A 198 -3.42 -8.37 -9.89
N ALA A 199 -2.62 -7.77 -10.76
CA ALA A 199 -1.49 -6.95 -10.35
C ALA A 199 -1.94 -5.70 -9.58
N PHE A 200 -2.95 -4.97 -10.07
CA PHE A 200 -3.53 -3.83 -9.34
C PHE A 200 -4.11 -4.24 -7.99
N ALA A 201 -4.78 -5.40 -7.91
CA ALA A 201 -5.31 -5.93 -6.67
C ALA A 201 -4.22 -6.26 -5.64
N SER A 202 -3.05 -6.68 -6.11
CA SER A 202 -1.92 -7.13 -5.29
C SER A 202 -1.11 -6.02 -4.64
N GLY A 203 -1.40 -4.76 -4.95
CA GLY A 203 -0.77 -3.61 -4.29
C GLY A 203 -1.14 -3.49 -2.81
N PHE A 204 -2.36 -3.92 -2.45
CA PHE A 204 -2.88 -3.95 -1.06
C PHE A 204 -2.65 -2.67 -0.25
N GLY A 205 -2.65 -1.50 -0.88
CA GLY A 205 -2.43 -0.20 -0.23
C GLY A 205 -0.99 0.30 -0.25
N TRP A 206 -0.03 -0.47 -0.76
CA TRP A 206 1.37 -0.02 -0.88
C TRP A 206 1.60 0.77 -2.16
N TYR A 207 1.00 1.94 -2.24
CA TYR A 207 0.96 2.76 -3.45
C TYR A 207 2.36 3.11 -3.99
N SER A 208 3.37 3.31 -3.14
CA SER A 208 4.71 3.70 -3.57
C SER A 208 5.49 2.58 -4.27
N LEU A 209 5.22 1.31 -3.91
CA LEU A 209 5.80 0.15 -4.56
C LEU A 209 4.98 -0.26 -5.79
N SER A 210 3.66 -0.36 -5.64
CA SER A 210 2.77 -0.82 -6.71
C SER A 210 2.82 0.11 -7.91
N SER A 211 2.71 1.43 -7.71
CA SER A 211 2.74 2.42 -8.78
C SER A 211 4.04 2.38 -9.58
N VAL A 212 5.19 2.25 -8.93
CA VAL A 212 6.50 2.24 -9.61
C VAL A 212 6.67 0.96 -10.42
N LEU A 213 6.42 -0.22 -9.83
CA LEU A 213 6.59 -1.49 -10.54
C LEU A 213 5.63 -1.62 -11.73
N VAL A 214 4.38 -1.18 -11.55
CA VAL A 214 3.38 -1.18 -12.62
C VAL A 214 3.71 -0.14 -13.69
N ASN A 215 4.17 1.05 -13.31
CA ASN A 215 4.62 2.07 -14.25
C ASN A 215 5.78 1.56 -15.12
N ASP A 216 6.74 0.89 -14.51
CA ASP A 216 7.89 0.32 -15.20
C ASP A 216 7.48 -0.78 -16.21
N ALA A 217 6.48 -1.58 -15.85
CA ALA A 217 6.00 -2.68 -16.67
C ALA A 217 5.07 -2.25 -17.81
N TRP A 218 4.10 -1.38 -17.52
CA TRP A 218 2.98 -1.08 -18.43
C TRP A 218 2.74 0.41 -18.68
N GLY A 219 3.61 1.28 -18.14
CA GLY A 219 3.62 2.72 -18.42
C GLY A 219 2.83 3.58 -17.42
N ALA A 220 2.94 4.90 -17.60
CA ALA A 220 2.46 5.91 -16.65
C ALA A 220 0.96 5.90 -16.38
N MET A 221 0.15 5.49 -17.37
CA MET A 221 -1.30 5.34 -17.17
C MET A 221 -1.61 4.26 -16.14
N ASP A 222 -1.06 3.05 -16.31
CA ASP A 222 -1.30 1.93 -15.40
C ASP A 222 -0.68 2.18 -14.02
N GLY A 223 0.53 2.78 -13.98
CA GLY A 223 1.16 3.18 -12.71
C GLY A 223 0.32 4.17 -11.90
N SER A 224 -0.32 5.12 -12.59
CA SER A 224 -1.24 6.08 -11.96
C SER A 224 -2.53 5.41 -11.47
N ILE A 225 -3.07 4.44 -12.22
CA ILE A 225 -4.23 3.65 -11.78
C ILE A 225 -3.90 2.90 -10.48
N ALA A 226 -2.74 2.24 -10.43
CA ALA A 226 -2.27 1.53 -9.24
C ALA A 226 -2.13 2.47 -8.03
N PHE A 227 -1.51 3.65 -8.24
CA PHE A 227 -1.37 4.67 -7.20
C PHE A 227 -2.72 5.12 -6.64
N PHE A 228 -3.66 5.56 -7.49
CA PHE A 228 -4.94 6.07 -7.01
C PHE A 228 -5.82 4.97 -6.40
N ASN A 229 -5.74 3.74 -6.90
CA ASN A 229 -6.38 2.58 -6.30
C ASN A 229 -5.90 2.37 -4.85
N ASP A 230 -4.59 2.31 -4.63
CA ASP A 230 -4.02 2.08 -3.30
C ASP A 230 -4.15 3.30 -2.37
N LEU A 231 -4.05 4.52 -2.89
CA LEU A 231 -4.26 5.74 -2.10
C LEU A 231 -5.71 5.88 -1.63
N SER A 232 -6.68 5.59 -2.52
CA SER A 232 -8.10 5.65 -2.14
C SER A 232 -8.44 4.63 -1.04
N ARG A 233 -7.75 3.48 -1.02
CA ARG A 233 -7.83 2.48 0.07
C ARG A 233 -7.38 3.05 1.40
N GLU A 234 -6.24 3.73 1.43
CA GLU A 234 -5.74 4.38 2.63
C GLU A 234 -6.75 5.41 3.15
N ILE A 235 -7.27 6.29 2.30
CA ILE A 235 -8.25 7.30 2.71
C ILE A 235 -9.53 6.66 3.27
N PHE A 236 -10.05 5.62 2.60
CA PHE A 236 -11.25 4.91 3.03
C PHE A 236 -11.06 4.24 4.40
N CYS A 237 -9.91 3.59 4.63
CA CYS A 237 -9.68 2.85 5.86
C CYS A 237 -9.62 3.76 7.10
N LEU A 238 -9.22 5.03 6.98
CA LEU A 238 -9.20 5.99 8.10
C LEU A 238 -10.58 6.12 8.78
N PHE A 239 -11.65 6.02 7.99
CA PHE A 239 -13.02 6.11 8.48
C PHE A 239 -13.59 4.73 8.81
N ALA A 240 -13.27 3.73 7.99
CA ALA A 240 -13.83 2.40 8.13
C ALA A 240 -13.24 1.62 9.32
N ILE A 241 -11.96 1.81 9.66
CA ILE A 241 -11.30 1.10 10.78
C ILE A 241 -12.05 1.36 12.10
N PRO A 242 -12.27 2.61 12.58
CA PRO A 242 -12.99 2.84 13.82
C PRO A 242 -14.42 2.27 13.80
N PHE A 243 -15.08 2.30 12.64
CA PHE A 243 -16.44 1.80 12.49
C PHE A 243 -16.52 0.28 12.67
N PHE A 244 -15.63 -0.48 12.01
CA PHE A 244 -15.62 -1.94 12.10
C PHE A 244 -14.97 -2.45 13.39
N MET A 245 -14.04 -1.70 13.99
CA MET A 245 -13.21 -2.19 15.10
C MET A 245 -14.02 -2.69 16.30
N ARG A 246 -15.21 -2.12 16.55
CA ARG A 246 -16.04 -2.49 17.69
C ARG A 246 -16.59 -3.92 17.61
N HIS A 247 -16.92 -4.40 16.41
CA HIS A 247 -17.62 -5.68 16.23
C HIS A 247 -16.84 -6.67 15.36
N PHE A 248 -16.04 -6.18 14.42
CA PHE A 248 -15.39 -6.97 13.37
C PHE A 248 -13.93 -6.57 13.24
N PRO A 249 -13.07 -7.10 14.10
CA PRO A 249 -11.77 -6.50 14.22
C PRO A 249 -10.70 -7.03 13.29
N SER A 250 -10.80 -8.28 12.83
CA SER A 250 -9.98 -8.71 11.70
C SER A 250 -10.38 -7.96 10.45
N THR A 251 -11.66 -7.61 10.29
CA THR A 251 -12.14 -6.74 9.22
C THR A 251 -11.51 -5.35 9.33
N ALA A 252 -11.56 -4.74 10.52
CA ALA A 252 -10.95 -3.43 10.74
C ALA A 252 -9.44 -3.45 10.46
N VAL A 253 -8.69 -4.40 11.01
CA VAL A 253 -7.25 -4.53 10.72
C VAL A 253 -7.00 -4.80 9.24
N GLY A 254 -7.78 -5.69 8.62
CA GLY A 254 -7.63 -6.06 7.22
C GLY A 254 -7.84 -4.89 6.26
N LEU A 255 -8.71 -3.94 6.59
CA LEU A 255 -8.92 -2.73 5.80
C LEU A 255 -7.67 -1.86 5.66
N GLY A 256 -6.76 -1.90 6.64
CA GLY A 256 -5.47 -1.20 6.55
C GLY A 256 -4.54 -1.79 5.49
N GLY A 257 -4.68 -3.06 5.10
CA GLY A 257 -3.79 -3.71 4.14
C GLY A 257 -2.32 -3.58 4.54
N ALA A 258 -1.46 -3.18 3.60
CA ALA A 258 -0.04 -2.93 3.86
C ALA A 258 0.18 -1.84 4.93
N THR A 259 -0.73 -0.86 5.02
CA THR A 259 -0.60 0.28 5.95
C THR A 259 -0.94 -0.07 7.41
N ALA A 260 -1.33 -1.32 7.68
CA ALA A 260 -1.69 -1.81 9.02
C ALA A 260 -0.50 -1.79 10.01
N LEU A 261 0.73 -1.83 9.50
CA LEU A 261 1.95 -1.83 10.30
C LEU A 261 2.45 -0.41 10.63
N ASP A 262 2.05 0.60 9.85
CA ASP A 262 2.60 1.96 9.91
C ASP A 262 1.50 3.04 10.04
N ALA A 263 0.95 3.55 8.93
CA ALA A 263 0.09 4.73 8.90
C ALA A 263 -1.23 4.50 9.65
N THR A 264 -1.78 3.28 9.58
CA THR A 264 -3.06 2.97 10.24
C THR A 264 -2.91 2.32 11.60
N LEU A 265 -1.69 1.92 11.99
CA LEU A 265 -1.43 1.30 13.29
C LEU A 265 -1.90 2.18 14.48
N PRO A 266 -1.66 3.50 14.52
CA PRO A 266 -2.17 4.35 15.60
C PRO A 266 -3.70 4.38 15.68
N ILE A 267 -4.38 4.33 14.53
CA ILE A 267 -5.85 4.31 14.46
C ILE A 267 -6.38 2.96 14.95
N ILE A 268 -5.75 1.86 14.54
CA ILE A 268 -6.07 0.51 14.98
C ILE A 268 -5.88 0.39 16.50
N GLN A 269 -4.74 0.86 17.02
CA GLN A 269 -4.43 0.80 18.45
C GLN A 269 -5.41 1.62 19.28
N LYS A 270 -5.71 2.86 18.89
CA LYS A 270 -6.67 3.70 19.62
C LYS A 270 -8.12 3.19 19.54
N SER A 271 -8.50 2.60 18.41
CA SER A 271 -9.87 2.09 18.22
C SER A 271 -10.08 0.72 18.87
N GLY A 272 -9.04 -0.12 18.88
CA GLY A 272 -9.12 -1.53 19.29
C GLY A 272 -8.45 -1.86 20.62
N GLY A 273 -7.62 -0.95 21.15
CA GLY A 273 -6.78 -1.18 22.31
C GLY A 273 -5.50 -1.98 22.00
N ILE A 274 -4.62 -2.09 23.01
CA ILE A 274 -3.32 -2.77 22.91
C ILE A 274 -3.47 -4.25 22.54
N GLN A 275 -4.59 -4.89 22.91
CA GLN A 275 -4.87 -6.31 22.62
C GLN A 275 -4.80 -6.65 21.12
N ILE A 276 -4.95 -5.64 20.24
CA ILE A 276 -5.15 -5.80 18.79
C ILE A 276 -3.89 -5.48 18.01
N VAL A 277 -2.94 -4.82 18.66
CA VAL A 277 -1.65 -4.48 18.10
C VAL A 277 -0.90 -5.73 17.60
N PRO A 278 -0.86 -6.88 18.31
CA PRO A 278 -0.21 -8.09 17.79
C PRO A 278 -0.87 -8.62 16.51
N LEU A 279 -2.19 -8.51 16.39
CA LEU A 279 -2.93 -8.89 15.18
C LEU A 279 -2.54 -7.97 14.01
N ALA A 280 -2.54 -6.66 14.24
CA ALA A 280 -2.19 -5.66 13.22
C ALA A 280 -0.75 -5.80 12.73
N ILE A 281 0.18 -6.01 13.66
CA ILE A 281 1.59 -6.26 13.36
C ILE A 281 1.77 -7.54 12.53
N SER A 282 1.16 -8.64 12.97
CA SER A 282 1.23 -9.92 12.27
C SER A 282 0.67 -9.82 10.85
N PHE A 283 -0.53 -9.26 10.73
CA PHE A 283 -1.20 -9.05 9.45
C PHE A 283 -0.38 -8.14 8.53
N GLY A 284 -0.05 -6.92 8.99
CA GLY A 284 0.65 -5.92 8.20
C GLY A 284 2.01 -6.40 7.73
N PHE A 285 2.77 -7.11 8.58
CA PHE A 285 4.05 -7.68 8.18
C PHE A 285 3.90 -8.71 7.05
N ILE A 286 2.93 -9.64 7.17
CA ILE A 286 2.67 -10.65 6.13
C ILE A 286 2.27 -9.99 4.81
N ILE A 287 1.37 -9.00 4.86
CA ILE A 287 0.94 -8.28 3.65
C ILE A 287 2.13 -7.56 3.00
N ASN A 288 2.95 -6.85 3.76
CA ASN A 288 4.15 -6.19 3.22
C ASN A 288 5.15 -7.18 2.60
N LEU A 289 5.26 -8.41 3.11
CA LEU A 289 6.09 -9.44 2.48
C LEU A 289 5.49 -9.98 1.17
N VAL A 290 4.16 -10.13 1.12
CA VAL A 290 3.44 -10.73 0.00
C VAL A 290 3.27 -9.77 -1.18
N VAL A 291 3.06 -8.47 -0.93
CA VAL A 291 2.83 -7.46 -1.99
C VAL A 291 3.92 -7.50 -3.08
N PRO A 292 5.24 -7.41 -2.77
CA PRO A 292 6.26 -7.46 -3.81
C PRO A 292 6.28 -8.78 -4.59
N ILE A 293 5.97 -9.91 -3.94
CA ILE A 293 5.92 -11.23 -4.58
C ILE A 293 4.79 -11.27 -5.60
N LEU A 294 3.57 -10.90 -5.19
CA LEU A 294 2.40 -10.96 -6.06
C LEU A 294 2.50 -9.97 -7.21
N LEU A 295 2.97 -8.74 -6.95
CA LEU A 295 3.22 -7.76 -8.02
C LEU A 295 4.23 -8.30 -9.03
N ALA A 296 5.40 -8.76 -8.59
CA ALA A 296 6.42 -9.30 -9.48
C ALA A 296 5.96 -10.56 -10.23
N PHE A 297 5.13 -11.39 -9.59
CA PHE A 297 4.52 -12.58 -10.17
C PHE A 297 3.56 -12.20 -11.31
N PHE A 298 2.54 -11.38 -11.05
CA PHE A 298 1.55 -10.99 -12.06
C PHE A 298 2.15 -10.14 -13.18
N ILE A 299 3.01 -9.17 -12.86
CA ILE A 299 3.76 -8.40 -13.87
C ILE A 299 4.65 -9.33 -14.70
N GLY A 300 5.18 -10.41 -14.11
CA GLY A 300 6.06 -11.35 -14.78
C GLY A 300 5.39 -12.31 -15.78
N PHE A 301 4.06 -12.35 -15.86
CA PHE A 301 3.31 -13.18 -16.83
C PHE A 301 3.13 -12.52 -18.20
N THR A 302 3.44 -11.24 -18.32
CA THR A 302 3.49 -10.52 -19.61
C THR A 302 4.89 -10.62 -20.20
#